data_AF-A0A1G8YEM6-F1
#
_entry.id   AF-A0A1G8YEM6-F1
#
_cell.length_a   1.000
_cell.length_b   1.000
_cell.length_c   1.000
_cell.angle_alpha   90.00
_cell.angle_beta   90.00
_cell.angle_gamma   90.00
#
_symmetry.space_group_name_H-M   'P 1'
#
loop_
_entity.id
_entity.type
_entity.pdbx_description
1 polymer ?
#
loop_
_entity_poly.entity_id
_entity_poly.type
_entity_poly.pdbx_seq_one_letter_code
_entity_poly.pdbx_strand_id
1 'polypeptide(L)'
;MQIHIHLPELHNEAGFKASIYNIVKRNQEDLLRRIPSLSEFTVTLRKTPESSIKVGNMPVTAKHQLTQNETAFAINIEFRSAFDAQKIIDVLTSELKGIKIFYD
;
A
#
# COMPACT_ATOMS: atom_id res chain seq x y z
N MET A 1 -10.38 -4.69 12.02
CA MET A 1 -9.57 -4.73 10.79
C MET A 1 -8.29 -5.50 11.04
N GLN A 2 -8.06 -6.58 10.29
CA GLN A 2 -6.80 -7.32 10.23
C GLN A 2 -5.89 -6.67 9.18
N ILE A 3 -4.58 -6.56 9.45
CA ILE A 3 -3.61 -5.91 8.57
C ILE A 3 -2.61 -6.95 8.09
N HIS A 4 -2.55 -7.17 6.78
CA HIS A 4 -1.66 -8.11 6.10
C HIS A 4 -0.61 -7.33 5.31
N ILE A 5 0.66 -7.68 5.47
CA ILE A 5 1.78 -7.02 4.78
C ILE A 5 2.62 -8.09 4.11
N HIS A 6 2.63 -8.06 2.78
CA HIS A 6 3.32 -9.01 1.90
C HIS A 6 4.50 -8.35 1.21
N LEU A 7 5.71 -8.81 1.53
CA LEU A 7 6.97 -8.31 0.99
C LEU A 7 7.76 -9.46 0.32
N PRO A 8 7.25 -10.07 -0.76
CA PRO A 8 7.84 -11.26 -1.38
C PRO A 8 9.30 -11.09 -1.81
N GLU A 9 9.70 -9.87 -2.19
CA GLU A 9 11.04 -9.57 -2.71
C GLU A 9 12.01 -9.05 -1.63
N LEU A 10 11.57 -8.90 -0.37
CA LEU A 10 12.38 -8.37 0.74
C LEU A 10 12.52 -9.43 1.83
N HIS A 11 13.58 -10.23 1.72
CA HIS A 11 13.78 -11.41 2.56
C HIS A 11 14.09 -11.09 4.04
N ASN A 12 14.40 -9.84 4.43
CA ASN A 12 14.81 -9.57 5.83
C ASN A 12 14.65 -8.13 6.34
N GLU A 13 13.49 -7.49 6.14
CA GLU A 13 13.23 -6.15 6.70
C GLU A 13 12.06 -6.12 7.69
N ALA A 14 12.21 -6.80 8.84
CA ALA A 14 11.25 -6.73 9.94
C ALA A 14 10.94 -5.28 10.36
N GLY A 15 11.96 -4.41 10.34
CA GLY A 15 11.81 -2.98 10.63
C GLY A 15 10.93 -2.26 9.60
N PHE A 16 11.06 -2.58 8.31
CA PHE A 16 10.24 -1.99 7.26
C PHE A 16 8.79 -2.46 7.34
N LYS A 17 8.57 -3.76 7.56
CA LYS A 17 7.23 -4.31 7.79
C LYS A 17 6.53 -3.63 8.99
N ALA A 18 7.26 -3.37 10.07
CA ALA A 18 6.74 -2.63 11.23
C ALA A 18 6.38 -1.18 10.88
N SER A 19 7.20 -0.49 10.08
CA SER A 19 6.89 0.86 9.60
C SER A 19 5.60 0.91 8.78
N ILE A 20 5.42 0.00 7.83
CA ILE A 20 4.18 -0.12 7.04
C ILE A 20 2.98 -0.39 7.95
N TYR A 21 3.13 -1.32 8.90
CA TYR A 21 2.07 -1.61 9.88
C TYR A 21 1.67 -0.38 10.67
N ASN A 22 2.65 0.37 11.19
CA ASN A 22 2.39 1.57 11.99
C ASN A 22 1.68 2.67 11.18
N ILE A 23 2.03 2.83 9.90
CA ILE A 23 1.35 3.78 9.01
C ILE A 23 -0.12 3.41 8.83
N VAL A 24 -0.41 2.15 8.50
CA VAL A 24 -1.79 1.67 8.34
C VAL A 24 -2.56 1.78 9.66
N LYS A 25 -1.93 1.38 10.77
CA LYS A 25 -2.54 1.42 12.10
C LYS A 25 -2.95 2.83 12.51
N ARG A 26 -2.13 3.85 12.23
CA ARG A 26 -2.45 5.27 12.48
C ARG A 26 -3.63 5.78 11.64
N ASN A 27 -3.92 5.15 10.50
CA ASN A 27 -5.04 5.51 9.65
C ASN A 27 -6.25 4.56 9.83
N GLN A 28 -6.16 3.56 10.71
CA GLN A 28 -7.19 2.53 10.85
C GLN A 28 -8.55 3.12 11.26
N GLU A 29 -8.58 4.02 12.24
CA GLU A 29 -9.84 4.61 12.72
C GLU A 29 -10.53 5.42 11.63
N ASP A 30 -9.76 6.21 10.88
CA ASP A 30 -10.27 6.98 9.75
C ASP A 30 -10.79 6.08 8.62
N LEU A 31 -10.07 4.99 8.32
CA LEU A 31 -10.50 4.00 7.33
C LEU A 31 -11.81 3.33 7.75
N LEU A 32 -11.94 2.91 9.02
CA LEU A 32 -13.16 2.28 9.55
C LEU A 32 -14.32 3.26 9.65
N ARG A 33 -14.06 4.55 9.87
CA ARG A 33 -15.10 5.57 9.85
C ARG A 33 -15.70 5.74 8.46
N ARG A 34 -14.89 5.59 7.41
CA ARG A 34 -15.29 5.76 6.00
C ARG A 34 -15.84 4.48 5.39
N ILE A 35 -15.27 3.34 5.78
CA ILE A 35 -15.62 2.00 5.31
C ILE A 35 -15.89 1.14 6.55
N PRO A 36 -17.08 1.22 7.17
CA PRO A 36 -17.38 0.54 8.44
C PRO A 36 -17.34 -0.99 8.35
N SER A 37 -17.61 -1.53 7.17
CA SER A 37 -17.58 -2.96 6.86
C SER A 37 -16.16 -3.51 6.70
N LEU A 38 -15.14 -2.65 6.69
CA LEU A 38 -13.75 -3.04 6.40
C LEU A 38 -13.18 -3.94 7.51
N SER A 39 -13.01 -5.22 7.18
CA SER A 39 -12.46 -6.23 8.07
C SER A 39 -11.00 -6.54 7.76
N GLU A 40 -10.54 -6.33 6.53
CA GLU A 40 -9.20 -6.72 6.07
C GLU A 40 -8.50 -5.59 5.30
N PHE A 41 -7.22 -5.38 5.58
CA PHE A 41 -6.36 -4.43 4.88
C PHE A 41 -5.06 -5.09 4.46
N THR A 42 -4.74 -5.06 3.17
CA THR A 42 -3.56 -5.73 2.62
C THR A 42 -2.62 -4.73 1.95
N VAL A 43 -1.34 -4.75 2.31
CA VAL A 43 -0.28 -4.05 1.57
C VAL A 43 0.61 -5.09 0.90
N THR A 44 0.71 -5.04 -0.41
CA THR A 44 1.61 -5.91 -1.17
C THR A 44 2.65 -5.07 -1.88
N LEU A 45 3.93 -5.40 -1.68
CA LEU A 45 5.04 -4.77 -2.38
C LEU A 45 5.61 -5.71 -3.44
N ARG A 46 5.65 -5.30 -4.71
CA ARG A 46 6.16 -6.13 -5.81
C ARG A 46 7.19 -5.39 -6.66
N LYS A 47 8.28 -6.07 -6.98
CA LYS A 47 9.22 -5.62 -8.00
C LYS A 47 8.68 -6.01 -9.38
N THR A 48 8.58 -5.04 -10.28
CA THR A 48 8.17 -5.30 -11.67
C THR A 48 9.41 -5.41 -12.56
N PRO A 49 9.50 -6.43 -13.44
CA PRO A 49 10.63 -6.56 -14.37
C PRO A 49 10.65 -5.38 -15.36
N GLU A 50 11.85 -4.93 -15.76
CA GLU A 50 12.03 -3.78 -16.68
C GLU A 50 11.43 -3.97 -18.09
N SER A 51 10.99 -5.18 -18.45
CA SER A 51 10.68 -5.56 -19.84
C SER A 51 9.23 -5.24 -20.29
N SER A 52 8.73 -4.03 -20.04
CA SER A 52 7.40 -3.60 -20.54
C SER A 52 7.34 -2.08 -20.81
N ILE A 53 7.81 -1.74 -22.02
CA ILE A 53 7.65 -0.53 -22.86
C ILE A 53 7.20 0.81 -22.20
N LYS A 54 8.11 1.79 -22.32
CA LYS A 54 8.01 3.27 -22.44
C LYS A 54 6.85 4.02 -21.75
N VAL A 55 7.23 4.89 -20.81
CA VAL A 55 7.05 6.38 -20.77
C VAL A 55 6.98 6.80 -19.29
N GLY A 56 8.03 7.48 -18.81
CA GLY A 56 8.05 8.16 -17.51
C GLY A 56 8.89 7.46 -16.43
N ASN A 57 9.89 8.18 -15.91
CA ASN A 57 10.67 7.84 -14.70
C ASN A 57 9.79 7.85 -13.43
N MET A 58 8.74 7.04 -13.36
CA MET A 58 8.05 6.79 -12.09
C MET A 58 8.52 5.46 -11.51
N PRO A 59 9.53 5.47 -10.61
CA PRO A 59 10.17 4.26 -10.12
C PRO A 59 9.32 3.48 -9.10
N VAL A 60 8.28 4.09 -8.52
CA VAL A 60 7.36 3.50 -7.55
C VAL A 60 5.93 3.99 -7.84
N THR A 61 4.98 3.09 -7.93
CA THR A 61 3.56 3.37 -8.16
C THR A 61 2.69 2.60 -7.16
N ALA A 62 1.61 3.20 -6.67
CA ALA A 62 0.60 2.48 -5.88
C ALA A 62 -0.71 2.38 -6.66
N LYS A 63 -1.42 1.27 -6.44
CA LYS A 63 -2.81 1.08 -6.86
C LYS A 63 -3.58 0.50 -5.69
N HIS A 64 -4.65 1.16 -5.29
CA HIS A 64 -5.57 0.61 -4.31
C HIS A 64 -6.78 -0.08 -4.97
N GLN A 65 -7.37 -1.03 -4.25
CA GLN A 65 -8.58 -1.72 -4.64
C GLN A 65 -9.41 -2.00 -3.38
N LEU A 66 -10.69 -1.67 -3.43
CA LEU A 66 -11.69 -2.07 -2.46
C LEU A 66 -12.55 -3.18 -3.07
N THR A 67 -12.84 -4.25 -2.33
CA THR A 67 -13.76 -5.28 -2.79
C THR A 67 -15.18 -4.73 -2.94
N GLN A 68 -16.00 -5.35 -3.80
CA GLN A 68 -17.37 -4.88 -4.08
C GLN A 68 -18.28 -4.84 -2.84
N ASN A 69 -18.02 -5.71 -1.86
CA ASN A 69 -18.72 -5.78 -0.58
C ASN A 69 -18.05 -4.93 0.53
N GLU A 70 -17.00 -4.17 0.17
CA GLU A 70 -16.28 -3.24 1.05
C GLU A 70 -15.62 -3.86 2.29
N THR A 71 -15.48 -5.19 2.34
CA THR A 71 -14.88 -5.88 3.50
C THR A 71 -13.36 -5.93 3.43
N ALA A 72 -12.76 -5.81 2.24
CA ALA A 72 -11.32 -5.93 2.06
C ALA A 72 -10.75 -4.81 1.20
N PHE A 73 -9.68 -4.18 1.70
CA PHE A 73 -8.95 -3.11 1.03
C PHE A 73 -7.52 -3.56 0.75
N ALA A 74 -7.04 -3.37 -0.47
CA ALA A 74 -5.69 -3.74 -0.87
C ALA A 74 -4.95 -2.54 -1.46
N ILE A 75 -3.70 -2.32 -1.05
CA ILE A 75 -2.76 -1.40 -1.71
C ILE A 75 -1.63 -2.23 -2.29
N ASN A 76 -1.51 -2.21 -3.60
CA ASN A 76 -0.41 -2.82 -4.33
C ASN A 76 0.60 -1.73 -4.69
N ILE A 77 1.80 -1.83 -4.14
CA ILE A 77 2.91 -0.94 -4.45
C ILE A 77 3.87 -1.68 -5.37
N GLU A 78 4.04 -1.14 -6.57
CA GLU A 78 4.92 -1.68 -7.60
C GLU A 78 6.12 -0.77 -7.75
N PHE A 79 7.32 -1.35 -7.78
CA PHE A 79 8.55 -0.60 -8.01
C PHE A 79 9.39 -1.24 -9.11
N ARG A 80 10.09 -0.40 -9.87
CA ARG A 80 10.93 -0.79 -11.02
C ARG A 80 12.43 -0.67 -10.73
N SER A 81 12.80 0.27 -9.86
CA SER A 81 14.19 0.56 -9.51
C SER A 81 14.70 -0.31 -8.34
N ALA A 82 15.89 0.00 -7.84
CA ALA A 82 16.32 -0.48 -6.52
C ALA A 82 15.26 -0.13 -5.46
N PHE A 83 15.19 -0.99 -4.43
CA PHE A 83 14.30 -0.77 -3.30
C PHE A 83 14.68 0.53 -2.57
N ASP A 84 13.68 1.39 -2.36
CA ASP A 84 13.80 2.64 -1.63
C ASP A 84 12.67 2.72 -0.60
N ALA A 85 13.00 2.38 0.64
CA ALA A 85 12.06 2.33 1.75
C ALA A 85 11.32 3.65 1.96
N GLN A 86 12.02 4.79 1.84
CA GLN A 86 11.43 6.10 2.06
C GLN A 86 10.41 6.42 0.96
N LYS A 87 10.77 6.17 -0.29
CA LYS A 87 9.88 6.43 -1.43
C LYS A 87 8.60 5.58 -1.38
N ILE A 88 8.71 4.33 -0.92
CA ILE A 88 7.55 3.46 -0.72
C ILE A 88 6.65 3.98 0.41
N ILE A 89 7.24 4.44 1.52
CA ILE A 89 6.50 5.05 2.64
C ILE A 89 5.77 6.31 2.17
N ASP A 90 6.42 7.16 1.39
CA ASP A 90 5.82 8.39 0.86
C ASP A 90 4.63 8.09 -0.05
N VAL A 91 4.79 7.13 -0.97
CA VAL A 91 3.72 6.67 -1.87
C VAL A 91 2.55 6.07 -1.08
N LEU A 92 2.80 5.19 -0.11
CA LEU A 92 1.76 4.61 0.74
C LEU A 92 0.99 5.69 1.51
N THR A 93 1.71 6.65 2.09
CA THR A 93 1.12 7.74 2.87
C THR A 93 0.28 8.64 1.97
N SER A 94 0.75 8.94 0.76
CA SER A 94 0.00 9.70 -0.23
C SER A 94 -1.28 8.97 -0.64
N GLU A 95 -1.21 7.65 -0.86
CA GLU A 95 -2.37 6.84 -1.25
C GLU A 95 -3.42 6.82 -0.14
N LEU A 96 -3.01 6.59 1.11
CA LEU A 96 -3.89 6.63 2.28
C LEU A 96 -4.54 8.00 2.49
N LYS A 97 -3.82 9.10 2.18
CA LYS A 97 -4.40 10.45 2.18
C LYS A 97 -5.38 10.65 1.02
N GLY A 98 -5.11 10.12 -0.17
CA GLY A 98 -6.00 10.18 -1.32
C GLY A 98 -7.32 9.45 -1.06
N ILE A 99 -7.26 8.29 -0.39
CA ILE A 99 -8.44 7.54 0.04
C ILE A 99 -9.31 8.37 0.99
N LYS A 100 -8.70 9.16 1.89
CA LYS A 100 -9.43 10.11 2.73
C LYS A 100 -10.15 11.21 1.95
N ILE A 101 -9.84 11.42 0.67
CA ILE A 101 -10.54 12.40 -0.16
C ILE A 101 -11.60 11.71 -1.02
N PHE A 102 -11.34 10.47 -1.46
CA PHE A 102 -12.21 9.74 -2.37
C PHE A 102 -13.44 9.11 -1.70
N TYR A 103 -13.33 8.76 -0.41
CA TYR A 103 -14.39 8.13 0.39
C TYR A 103 -14.90 9.06 1.51
N ASP A 104 -14.90 10.37 1.29
CA ASP A 104 -15.68 11.35 2.08
C ASP A 104 -17.01 11.60 1.35
#